data_AF-A0A7I8ENI4-F1
#
_entry.id   AF-A0A7I8ENI4-F1
#
_cell.length_a   1.000
_cell.length_b   1.000
_cell.length_c   1.000
_cell.angle_alpha   90.00
_cell.angle_beta   90.00
_cell.angle_gamma   90.00
#
_symmetry.space_group_name_H-M   'P 1'
#
loop_
_entity.id
_entity.type
_entity.pdbx_description
1 polymer ?
#
loop_
_entity_poly.entity_id
_entity_poly.type
_entity_poly.pdbx_seq_one_letter_code
_entity_poly.pdbx_strand_id
1 'polypeptide(L)'
;MELQTLKHCICSRDHGLAVLLVDIESELVPRRNAQGNLLYYCLRGQHVFSLPLVAADEQASESNQQDGSEDSERLTICSLEKGSPSLV
;
A
#
# COMPACT_ATOMS: atom_id res chain seq x y z
N MET A 1 -11.84 -10.91 6.65
CA MET A 1 -11.19 -9.94 5.75
C MET A 1 -10.58 -8.87 6.62
N GLU A 2 -9.28 -8.92 6.82
CA GLU A 2 -8.56 -8.12 7.82
C GLU A 2 -7.92 -6.92 7.13
N LEU A 3 -8.72 -5.89 6.86
CA LEU A 3 -8.32 -4.62 6.21
C LEU A 3 -7.26 -3.81 6.99
N GLN A 4 -6.89 -4.26 8.19
CA GLN A 4 -5.98 -3.54 9.07
C GLN A 4 -4.53 -3.52 8.54
N THR A 5 -4.12 -4.54 7.80
CA THR A 5 -2.76 -4.65 7.22
C THR A 5 -2.55 -3.81 5.95
N LEU A 6 -3.60 -3.22 5.36
CA LEU A 6 -3.52 -2.49 4.10
C LEU A 6 -3.43 -0.96 4.24
N LYS A 7 -3.53 -0.43 5.47
CA LYS A 7 -3.62 1.02 5.70
C LYS A 7 -2.33 1.75 5.35
N HIS A 8 -1.19 1.10 5.55
CA HIS A 8 0.13 1.72 5.40
C HIS A 8 1.07 0.80 4.63
N CYS A 9 1.95 1.39 3.84
CA CYS A 9 3.05 0.64 3.25
C CYS A 9 4.23 1.54 2.88
N ILE A 10 5.35 0.94 2.48
CA ILE A 10 6.53 1.66 2.02
C ILE A 10 6.49 1.81 0.50
N CYS A 11 6.53 3.04 0.02
CA CYS A 11 6.57 3.36 -1.40
C CYS A 11 7.89 2.83 -2.03
N SER A 12 7.82 2.03 -3.09
CA SER A 12 9.02 1.53 -3.79
C SER A 12 9.86 2.60 -4.46
N ARG A 13 9.28 3.78 -4.75
CA ARG A 13 9.97 4.84 -5.48
C ARG A 13 10.98 5.60 -4.63
N ASP A 14 10.60 5.92 -3.40
CA ASP A 14 11.37 6.79 -2.50
C ASP A 14 11.55 6.21 -1.09
N HIS A 15 11.06 4.99 -0.86
CA HIS A 15 11.07 4.30 0.42
C HIS A 15 10.40 5.09 1.56
N GLY A 16 9.48 6.00 1.21
CA GLY A 16 8.68 6.75 2.17
C GLY A 16 7.46 5.97 2.65
N LEU A 17 6.94 6.36 3.82
CA LEU A 17 5.66 5.87 4.30
C LEU A 17 4.54 6.37 3.38
N ALA A 18 3.69 5.45 2.96
CA ALA A 18 2.52 5.71 2.16
C ALA A 18 1.25 5.27 2.89
N VAL A 19 0.21 6.10 2.78
CA VAL A 19 -1.09 5.89 3.41
C VAL A 19 -2.14 5.54 2.37
N LEU A 20 -3.01 4.58 2.67
CA LEU A 20 -4.14 4.23 1.82
C LEU A 20 -5.11 5.41 1.73
N LEU A 21 -5.47 5.81 0.52
CA LEU A 21 -6.49 6.83 0.31
C LEU A 21 -7.87 6.21 0.50
N VAL A 22 -8.66 6.82 1.36
CA VAL A 22 -10.07 6.49 1.58
C VAL A 22 -10.96 7.61 1.07
N ASP A 23 -12.21 7.27 0.81
CA ASP A 23 -13.25 8.22 0.52
C ASP A 23 -13.45 9.17 1.72
N ILE A 24 -13.66 10.46 1.44
CA ILE A 24 -13.68 11.50 2.47
C ILE A 24 -14.96 11.49 3.30
N GLU A 25 -16.08 11.04 2.73
CA GLU A 25 -17.36 11.04 3.44
C GLU A 25 -17.45 9.86 4.40
N SER A 26 -16.98 8.69 3.94
CA SER A 26 -17.05 7.46 4.72
C SER A 26 -15.85 7.22 5.62
N GLU A 27 -14.68 7.78 5.29
CA GLU A 27 -13.36 7.51 5.90
C GLU A 27 -12.98 6.01 6.00
N LEU A 28 -13.78 5.13 5.40
CA LEU A 28 -13.69 3.68 5.55
C LEU A 28 -13.59 2.97 4.20
N VAL A 29 -14.08 3.59 3.12
CA VAL A 29 -14.09 2.98 1.79
C VAL A 29 -12.79 3.34 1.06
N PRO A 30 -11.93 2.36 0.71
CA PRO A 30 -10.71 2.64 -0.04
C PRO A 30 -10.99 3.23 -1.42
N ARG A 31 -10.26 4.27 -1.80
CA ARG A 31 -10.32 4.81 -3.16
C ARG A 31 -9.59 3.90 -4.12
N ARG A 32 -10.20 3.73 -5.29
CA ARG A 32 -9.67 2.93 -6.38
C ARG A 32 -9.54 3.76 -7.65
N ASN A 33 -8.57 3.42 -8.48
CA ASN A 33 -8.49 3.98 -9.84
C ASN A 33 -9.49 3.27 -10.79
N ALA A 34 -9.52 3.69 -12.06
CA ALA A 34 -10.41 3.12 -13.07
C ALA A 34 -10.20 1.61 -13.31
N GLN A 35 -9.00 1.11 -12.98
CA GLN A 35 -8.62 -0.30 -13.08
C GLN A 35 -8.99 -1.11 -11.82
N GLY A 36 -9.54 -0.47 -10.78
CA GLY A 36 -9.89 -1.11 -9.52
C GLY A 36 -8.72 -1.27 -8.53
N ASN A 37 -7.55 -0.73 -8.84
CA ASN A 37 -6.38 -0.76 -7.96
C ASN A 37 -6.54 0.22 -6.79
N LEU A 38 -6.06 -0.15 -5.61
CA LEU A 38 -6.04 0.69 -4.42
C LEU A 38 -5.10 1.87 -4.61
N LEU A 39 -5.48 3.06 -4.17
CA LEU A 39 -4.66 4.27 -4.26
C LEU A 39 -3.96 4.57 -2.93
N TYR A 40 -2.68 4.88 -3.00
CA TYR A 40 -1.86 5.26 -1.85
C TYR A 40 -1.21 6.63 -2.09
N TYR A 41 -0.99 7.38 -1.02
CA TYR A 41 -0.25 8.63 -1.05
C TYR A 41 1.05 8.49 -0.26
N CYS A 42 2.19 8.66 -0.92
CA CYS A 42 3.50 8.68 -0.27
C CYS A 42 3.74 10.03 0.40
N LEU A 43 3.98 10.03 1.71
CA LEU A 43 4.23 11.24 2.50
C LEU A 43 5.60 11.85 2.19
N ARG A 44 6.60 11.04 1.86
CA ARG A 44 7.98 11.51 1.61
C ARG A 44 8.09 12.20 0.26
N GLY A 45 7.72 11.52 -0.83
CA GLY A 45 7.82 12.05 -2.18
C GLY A 45 6.55 12.75 -2.67
N GLN A 46 5.54 12.90 -1.82
CA GLN A 46 4.32 13.67 -2.08
C GLN A 46 3.66 13.32 -3.41
N HIS A 47 3.41 12.03 -3.63
CA HIS A 47 2.80 11.55 -4.86
C HIS A 47 1.83 10.39 -4.60
N VAL A 48 0.89 10.22 -5.53
CA VAL A 48 -0.08 9.13 -5.51
C VAL A 48 0.42 7.98 -6.39
N PHE A 49 0.24 6.75 -5.95
CA PHE A 49 0.46 5.54 -6.73
C PHE A 49 -0.65 4.52 -6.47
N SER A 50 -0.72 3.47 -7.30
CA SER A 50 -1.77 2.46 -7.20
C SER A 50 -1.22 1.05 -7.05
N LEU A 51 -1.89 0.19 -6.28
CA LEU A 51 -1.53 -1.22 -6.11
C LEU A 51 -2.69 -2.14 -6.49
N PRO A 52 -2.42 -3.25 -7.20
CA PRO A 52 -3.44 -4.27 -7.47
C PRO A 52 -4.04 -4.83 -6.17
N LEU A 53 -5.33 -5.16 -6.20
CA LEU A 53 -6.01 -5.77 -5.04
C LEU A 53 -5.37 -7.12 -4.66
N VAL A 54 -4.86 -7.86 -5.65
CA VAL A 54 -4.20 -9.16 -5.45
C VAL A 54 -2.85 -9.01 -4.73
N ALA A 55 -2.10 -7.94 -5.02
CA ALA A 55 -0.84 -7.65 -4.34
C ALA A 55 -1.04 -7.17 -2.89
N ALA A 56 -2.24 -6.68 -2.56
CA ALA A 56 -2.64 -6.33 -1.21
C ALA A 56 -2.93 -7.60 -0.36
N ASP A 57 -3.56 -8.62 -0.95
CA ASP A 57 -3.88 -9.86 -0.23
C ASP A 57 -2.67 -10.82 -0.14
N GLU A 58 -1.82 -10.89 -1.17
CA GLU A 58 -0.69 -11.84 -1.23
C GLU A 58 0.53 -11.46 -0.37
N GLN A 59 0.60 -10.24 0.17
CA GLN A 59 1.67 -9.85 1.10
C GLN A 59 1.30 -9.99 2.58
N ALA A 60 0.10 -10.51 2.90
CA ALA A 60 -0.30 -10.87 4.26
C ALA A 60 0.29 -12.23 4.72
N SER A 61 0.98 -12.95 3.84
CA SER A 61 1.42 -14.33 4.10
C SER A 61 2.79 -14.63 3.52
N GLU A 62 3.85 -13.96 3.98
CA GLU A 62 5.20 -14.54 3.99
C GLU A 62 6.14 -13.82 4.98
N SER A 63 5.98 -14.13 6.26
CA SER A 63 7.11 -14.12 7.19
C SER A 63 6.86 -15.13 8.30
N ASN A 64 7.33 -16.36 8.07
CA ASN A 64 7.33 -17.41 9.07
C ASN A 64 8.68 -17.37 9.83
N GLN A 65 8.59 -17.28 11.17
CA GLN A 65 9.63 -17.53 12.20
C GLN A 65 10.75 -16.47 12.26
N GLN A 66 11.14 -15.88 13.41
CA GLN A 66 11.17 -16.34 14.80
C GLN A 66 11.37 -15.12 15.72
N ASP A 67 10.86 -15.24 16.94
CA ASP A 67 11.37 -14.65 18.20
C ASP A 67 11.01 -13.20 18.60
N GLY A 68 10.49 -13.11 19.82
CA GLY A 68 10.61 -12.04 20.82
C GLY A 68 10.46 -10.55 20.47
N SER A 69 9.53 -9.90 21.19
CA SER A 69 9.57 -8.48 21.63
C SER A 69 9.04 -7.39 20.67
N GLU A 70 7.92 -6.82 21.11
CA GLU A 70 7.55 -5.39 21.10
C GLU A 70 7.27 -4.68 19.77
N ASP A 71 5.97 -4.44 19.54
CA ASP A 71 5.40 -3.19 18.99
C ASP A 71 6.07 -2.57 17.76
N SER A 72 6.49 -3.40 16.81
CA SER A 72 7.00 -2.94 15.53
C SER A 72 5.91 -3.12 14.48
N GLU A 73 5.23 -2.01 14.14
CA GLU A 73 4.35 -1.92 12.98
C GLU A 73 5.13 -2.39 11.74
N ARG A 74 4.99 -3.67 11.38
CA ARG A 74 5.64 -4.26 10.20
C ARG A 74 5.03 -3.64 8.96
N LEU A 75 5.64 -2.57 8.48
CA LEU A 75 5.28 -1.91 7.23
C LEU A 75 5.81 -2.72 6.05
N THR A 76 4.90 -3.14 5.17
CA THR A 76 5.23 -3.90 3.96
C THR A 76 5.75 -3.00 2.86
N ILE A 77 6.75 -3.46 2.08
CA ILE A 77 7.24 -2.72 0.90
C ILE A 77 6.33 -2.97 -0.30
N CYS A 78 5.66 -1.90 -0.75
CA CYS A 78 4.77 -1.91 -1.89
C CYS A 78 5.58 -1.89 -3.20
N SER A 79 5.79 -3.06 -3.79
CA SER A 79 6.48 -3.18 -5.07
C SER A 79 5.54 -2.79 -6.22
N LEU A 80 5.76 -1.60 -6.78
CA LEU A 80 5.14 -1.21 -8.05
C LEU A 80 5.83 -1.99 -9.18
N GLU A 81 5.17 -3.00 -9.74
CA GLU A 81 5.60 -3.51 -11.05
C GLU A 81 5.54 -2.35 -12.05
N LYS A 82 6.66 -2.07 -12.72
CA LYS A 82 6.84 -0.91 -13.58
C LYS A 82 5.81 -0.90 -14.73
N GLY A 83 4.66 -0.26 -14.51
CA GLY A 83 3.77 0.19 -15.56
C GLY A 83 4.36 1.45 -16.21
N SER A 84 4.80 1.31 -17.45
CA SER A 84 5.48 2.30 -18.29
C SER A 84 4.86 3.71 -18.26
N PRO A 85 5.66 4.79 -18.29
CA PRO A 85 5.14 6.12 -18.61
C PRO A 85 4.91 6.19 -20.13
N SER A 86 3.67 6.02 -20.57
CA SER A 86 3.27 6.45 -21.91
C SER A 86 2.94 7.95 -21.83
N LEU A 87 3.97 8.78 -21.92
CA LEU A 87 3.80 10.20 -22.21
C LEU A 87 3.71 10.35 -23.73
N VAL A 88 2.59 10.94 -24.14
CA VAL A 88 2.18 11.30 -25.51
C VAL A 88 3.21 12.19 -26.19
#